data_AF-A0A2V9ZC26-F1
#
_entry.id   AF-A0A2V9ZC26-F1
#
_cell.length_a   1.000
_cell.length_b   1.000
_cell.length_c   1.000
_cell.angle_alpha   90.00
_cell.angle_beta   90.00
_cell.angle_gamma   90.00
#
_symmetry.space_group_name_H-M   'P 1'
#
loop_
_entity.id
_entity.type
_entity.pdbx_description
1 polymer ?
#
loop_
_entity_poly.entity_id
_entity_poly.type
_entity_poly.pdbx_seq_one_letter_code
_entity_poly.pdbx_strand_id
1 'polypeptide(L)'
;MKAPVPLCESEPHLTLGSTRQGEPTIFNGPTHLVKRRGEDALPCEIILFMLRDKNLIPLSHQHQHALALCVRIDRAVQAGHLDMLAWQAEIQQIFAAEIQLHFAAEEETIFPAALRFPELGPLVDELLTEHALLRDYFALATERTMDPAKLHDFAQHLSQHIRKEERQLFEAMQRLLSTDELEAIGAALEKALEGSTDACALPNEATRLRSKKEI
;
A
#
# COMPACT_ATOMS: atom_id res chain seq x y z
N MET A 1 -31.31 -18.65 49.05
CA MET A 1 -32.27 -17.52 48.96
C MET A 1 -32.35 -17.10 47.50
N LYS A 2 -33.31 -17.67 46.75
CA LYS A 2 -34.59 -17.09 46.30
C LYS A 2 -34.45 -16.06 45.15
N ALA A 3 -34.92 -16.49 43.98
CA ALA A 3 -35.08 -15.78 42.68
C ALA A 3 -36.20 -14.71 42.71
N PRO A 4 -36.53 -13.99 41.60
CA PRO A 4 -37.21 -14.50 40.37
C PRO A 4 -36.65 -13.92 39.01
N VAL A 5 -36.64 -14.58 37.82
CA VAL A 5 -37.71 -14.93 36.80
C VAL A 5 -38.33 -13.69 36.10
N PRO A 6 -38.82 -13.65 34.82
CA PRO A 6 -38.90 -14.60 33.66
C PRO A 6 -38.37 -14.01 32.31
N LEU A 7 -38.31 -14.71 31.16
CA LEU A 7 -39.40 -14.82 30.17
C LEU A 7 -39.07 -15.81 29.03
N CYS A 8 -40.12 -16.52 28.68
CA CYS A 8 -40.29 -17.49 27.61
C CYS A 8 -40.80 -16.74 26.37
N GLU A 9 -40.21 -16.96 25.20
CA GLU A 9 -40.85 -16.60 23.94
C GLU A 9 -40.94 -17.80 23.01
N SER A 10 -42.16 -17.90 22.49
CA SER A 10 -42.79 -18.88 21.65
C SER A 10 -42.46 -18.68 20.18
N GLU A 11 -42.12 -19.75 19.47
CA GLU A 11 -42.16 -19.84 18.00
C GLU A 11 -43.35 -20.70 17.58
N PRO A 12 -44.18 -20.20 16.66
CA PRO A 12 -44.70 -21.08 15.61
C PRO A 12 -44.83 -20.37 14.26
N HIS A 13 -44.57 -21.07 13.14
CA HIS A 13 -45.32 -20.96 11.87
C HIS A 13 -44.78 -22.02 10.87
N LEU A 14 -45.55 -23.08 10.57
CA LEU A 14 -46.38 -23.28 9.35
C LEU A 14 -45.56 -23.37 8.04
N THR A 15 -45.24 -24.59 7.58
CA THR A 15 -45.94 -25.43 6.56
C THR A 15 -45.97 -24.89 5.12
N LEU A 16 -45.44 -25.69 4.18
CA LEU A 16 -45.96 -26.03 2.82
C LEU A 16 -44.76 -26.66 2.06
N GLY A 17 -44.78 -27.90 1.54
CA GLY A 17 -45.85 -28.65 0.93
C GLY A 17 -45.88 -28.38 -0.58
N SER A 18 -45.05 -29.06 -1.38
CA SER A 18 -45.32 -29.21 -2.82
C SER A 18 -44.69 -30.48 -3.39
N THR A 19 -45.54 -31.23 -4.07
CA THR A 19 -45.39 -32.58 -4.61
C THR A 19 -45.21 -32.57 -6.14
N ARG A 20 -44.44 -33.57 -6.62
CA ARG A 20 -44.55 -34.30 -7.92
C ARG A 20 -44.20 -33.54 -9.21
N GLN A 21 -43.16 -33.95 -9.92
CA GLN A 21 -43.07 -35.08 -10.88
C GLN A 21 -43.87 -34.88 -12.17
N GLY A 22 -43.14 -34.83 -13.30
CA GLY A 22 -43.67 -34.92 -14.66
C GLY A 22 -42.58 -34.66 -15.71
N GLU A 23 -41.90 -35.72 -16.16
CA GLU A 23 -41.19 -35.78 -17.45
C GLU A 23 -42.13 -36.35 -18.55
N PRO A 24 -41.70 -36.57 -19.81
CA PRO A 24 -41.43 -35.56 -20.83
C PRO A 24 -42.22 -35.86 -22.13
N THR A 25 -42.44 -34.86 -22.99
CA THR A 25 -42.96 -35.09 -24.35
C THR A 25 -41.99 -34.54 -25.39
N ILE A 26 -41.46 -35.47 -26.20
CA ILE A 26 -40.64 -35.26 -27.39
C ILE A 26 -41.54 -34.67 -28.50
N PHE A 27 -41.16 -33.55 -29.10
CA PHE A 27 -41.66 -33.15 -30.41
C PHE A 27 -40.53 -32.58 -31.28
N ASN A 28 -40.30 -33.26 -32.41
CA ASN A 28 -39.32 -32.91 -33.44
C ASN A 28 -39.96 -31.93 -34.43
N GLY A 29 -39.28 -30.81 -34.71
CA GLY A 29 -39.65 -29.90 -35.79
C GLY A 29 -38.53 -28.87 -36.04
N PRO A 30 -38.01 -28.73 -37.27
CA PRO A 30 -36.93 -27.79 -37.56
C PRO A 30 -37.53 -26.50 -38.11
N THR A 31 -37.31 -25.35 -37.47
CA THR A 31 -37.38 -24.06 -38.19
C THR A 31 -36.90 -22.87 -37.35
N HIS A 32 -36.17 -22.00 -38.06
CA HIS A 32 -35.97 -20.57 -37.81
C HIS A 32 -35.04 -20.10 -36.68
N LEU A 33 -33.87 -19.65 -37.16
CA LEU A 33 -33.11 -18.48 -36.71
C LEU A 33 -33.95 -17.53 -35.83
N VAL A 34 -33.70 -17.58 -34.52
CA VAL A 34 -33.97 -16.47 -33.61
C VAL A 34 -32.64 -16.08 -32.98
N LYS A 35 -32.27 -14.84 -33.23
CA LYS A 35 -31.15 -14.11 -32.64
C LYS A 35 -31.29 -14.17 -31.11
N ARG A 36 -30.57 -15.05 -30.43
CA ARG A 36 -30.39 -14.91 -28.98
C ARG A 36 -29.40 -13.78 -28.75
N ARG A 37 -29.89 -12.65 -28.25
CA ARG A 37 -29.04 -11.73 -27.48
C ARG A 37 -28.62 -12.51 -26.24
N GLY A 38 -27.35 -12.91 -26.19
CA GLY A 38 -26.69 -13.08 -24.91
C GLY A 38 -26.43 -11.67 -24.38
N GLU A 39 -27.42 -11.14 -23.65
CA GLU A 39 -27.12 -10.36 -22.46
C GLU A 39 -26.36 -11.29 -21.50
N ASP A 40 -25.47 -10.73 -20.67
CA ASP A 40 -24.54 -11.41 -19.76
C ASP A 40 -23.09 -11.53 -20.27
N ALA A 41 -22.58 -10.49 -20.94
CA ALA A 41 -21.18 -10.14 -20.79
C ALA A 41 -21.08 -9.13 -19.64
N LEU A 42 -20.75 -9.62 -18.45
CA LEU A 42 -20.27 -8.80 -17.33
C LEU A 42 -19.24 -7.82 -17.90
N PRO A 43 -19.34 -6.50 -17.65
CA PRO A 43 -18.27 -5.62 -18.07
C PRO A 43 -17.01 -6.10 -17.36
N CYS A 44 -15.98 -6.45 -18.14
CA CYS A 44 -14.63 -6.56 -17.64
C CYS A 44 -14.42 -5.34 -16.75
N GLU A 45 -14.25 -5.56 -15.44
CA GLU A 45 -13.71 -4.55 -14.57
C GLU A 45 -12.41 -4.12 -15.23
N ILE A 46 -12.47 -2.99 -15.92
CA ILE A 46 -11.31 -2.29 -16.39
C ILE A 46 -10.59 -2.03 -15.08
N ILE A 47 -9.49 -2.76 -14.85
CA ILE A 47 -8.44 -2.31 -13.95
C ILE A 47 -8.04 -0.96 -14.55
N LEU A 48 -8.76 0.08 -14.14
CA LEU A 48 -8.44 1.46 -14.41
C LEU A 48 -7.11 1.61 -13.71
N PHE A 49 -6.03 1.45 -14.49
CA PHE A 49 -4.72 1.93 -14.10
C PHE A 49 -4.90 3.43 -13.91
N MET A 50 -5.26 3.80 -12.69
CA MET A 50 -5.48 5.18 -12.35
C MET A 50 -4.11 5.82 -12.29
N LEU A 51 -3.86 6.74 -13.22
CA LEU A 51 -2.65 7.51 -13.19
C LEU A 51 -2.58 8.26 -11.86
N ARG A 52 -1.38 8.34 -11.27
CA ARG A 52 -1.15 9.12 -10.05
C ARG A 52 -1.52 10.57 -10.31
N ASP A 53 -2.31 11.15 -9.41
CA ASP A 53 -2.68 12.56 -9.48
C ASP A 53 -1.41 13.42 -9.35
N LYS A 54 -1.32 14.50 -10.14
CA LYS A 54 -0.15 15.38 -10.20
C LYS A 54 0.31 15.88 -8.82
N ASN A 55 -0.63 16.06 -7.90
CA ASN A 55 -0.37 16.60 -6.57
C ASN A 55 0.28 15.58 -5.62
N LEU A 56 0.18 14.28 -5.94
CA LEU A 56 0.80 13.19 -5.17
C LEU A 56 2.09 12.66 -5.81
N ILE A 57 2.37 13.04 -7.07
CA ILE A 57 3.61 12.66 -7.78
C ILE A 57 4.90 12.98 -7.00
N PRO A 58 5.04 14.12 -6.28
CA PRO A 58 6.26 14.39 -5.52
C PRO A 58 6.61 13.29 -4.51
N LEU A 59 5.62 12.80 -3.75
CA LEU A 59 5.80 11.69 -2.82
C LEU A 59 6.13 10.40 -3.59
N SER A 60 5.43 10.13 -4.70
CA SER A 60 5.72 8.98 -5.55
C SER A 60 7.13 8.98 -6.15
N HIS A 61 7.75 10.14 -6.37
CA HIS A 61 9.16 10.20 -6.79
C HIS A 61 10.11 9.80 -5.67
N GLN A 62 9.89 10.29 -4.44
CA GLN A 62 10.68 9.88 -3.27
C GLN A 62 10.51 8.38 -2.98
N HIS A 63 9.30 7.84 -3.17
CA HIS A 63 9.06 6.40 -3.13
C HIS A 63 9.92 5.60 -4.12
N GLN A 64 10.11 6.10 -5.34
CA GLN A 64 10.96 5.42 -6.32
C GLN A 64 12.43 5.37 -5.87
N HIS A 65 12.95 6.44 -5.28
CA HIS A 65 14.30 6.46 -4.71
C HIS A 65 14.44 5.45 -3.56
N ALA A 66 13.49 5.45 -2.61
CA ALA A 66 13.48 4.53 -1.49
C ALA A 66 13.35 3.06 -1.94
N LEU A 67 12.52 2.77 -2.95
CA LEU A 67 12.42 1.43 -3.54
C LEU A 67 13.71 1.01 -4.25
N ALA A 68 14.42 1.94 -4.91
CA ALA A 68 15.72 1.65 -5.51
C ALA A 68 16.77 1.28 -4.44
N LEU A 69 16.75 1.97 -3.29
CA LEU A 69 17.56 1.60 -2.12
C LEU A 69 17.23 0.17 -1.65
N CYS A 70 15.95 -0.15 -1.49
CA CYS A 70 15.51 -1.50 -1.07
C CYS A 70 16.04 -2.60 -2.01
N VAL A 71 15.96 -2.39 -3.33
CA VAL A 71 16.49 -3.33 -4.34
C VAL A 71 18.00 -3.48 -4.23
N ARG A 72 18.73 -2.40 -3.94
CA ARG A 72 20.19 -2.47 -3.78
C ARG A 72 20.58 -3.25 -2.53
N ILE A 73 19.89 -3.01 -1.41
CA ILE A 73 20.09 -3.74 -0.16
C ILE A 73 19.85 -5.24 -0.38
N ASP A 74 18.71 -5.61 -0.97
CA ASP A 74 18.35 -7.00 -1.23
C ASP A 74 19.42 -7.73 -2.06
N ARG A 75 19.91 -7.09 -3.14
CA ARG A 75 21.00 -7.65 -3.96
C ARG A 75 22.31 -7.79 -3.20
N ALA A 76 22.65 -6.83 -2.34
CA ALA A 76 23.88 -6.88 -1.56
C ALA A 76 23.83 -7.98 -0.48
N VAL A 77 22.67 -8.16 0.16
CA VAL A 77 22.41 -9.25 1.12
C VAL A 77 22.54 -10.60 0.41
N GLN A 78 21.92 -10.76 -0.76
CA GLN A 78 22.01 -12.01 -1.55
C GLN A 78 23.44 -12.31 -2.04
N ALA A 79 24.24 -11.28 -2.34
CA ALA A 79 25.64 -11.44 -2.73
C ALA A 79 26.55 -11.84 -1.55
N GLY A 80 26.10 -11.68 -0.29
CA GLY A 80 26.82 -12.10 0.91
C GLY A 80 28.03 -11.24 1.29
N HIS A 81 28.31 -10.17 0.55
CA HIS A 81 29.39 -9.23 0.85
C HIS A 81 28.81 -7.86 1.23
N LEU A 82 28.65 -7.64 2.53
CA LEU A 82 28.10 -6.41 3.09
C LEU A 82 29.15 -5.68 3.91
N ASP A 83 29.55 -4.49 3.46
CA ASP A 83 30.17 -3.52 4.36
C ASP A 83 29.07 -2.84 5.18
N MET A 84 28.79 -3.39 6.36
CA MET A 84 27.74 -2.89 7.24
C MET A 84 27.98 -1.45 7.71
N LEU A 85 29.23 -0.99 7.81
CA LEU A 85 29.48 0.41 8.18
C LEU A 85 29.09 1.34 7.04
N ALA A 86 29.40 0.97 5.80
CA ALA A 86 29.00 1.74 4.63
C ALA A 86 27.47 1.78 4.45
N TRP A 87 26.79 0.64 4.60
CA TRP A 87 25.33 0.57 4.50
C TRP A 87 24.61 1.37 5.57
N GLN A 88 25.04 1.26 6.84
CA GLN A 88 24.46 2.05 7.92
C GLN A 88 24.67 3.56 7.72
N ALA A 89 25.85 3.98 7.24
CA ALA A 89 26.12 5.38 6.93
C ALA A 89 25.23 5.91 5.78
N GLU A 90 25.05 5.13 4.71
CA GLU A 90 24.17 5.54 3.62
C GLU A 90 22.70 5.62 4.06
N ILE A 91 22.21 4.64 4.82
CA ILE A 91 20.84 4.66 5.35
C ILE A 91 20.63 5.89 6.24
N GLN A 92 21.59 6.19 7.12
CA GLN A 92 21.53 7.37 7.97
C GLN A 92 21.45 8.67 7.13
N GLN A 93 22.25 8.77 6.06
CA GLN A 93 22.26 9.94 5.18
C GLN A 93 20.94 10.09 4.42
N ILE A 94 20.42 9.02 3.81
CA ILE A 94 19.16 9.05 3.07
C ILE A 94 17.99 9.35 4.00
N PHE A 95 18.00 8.80 5.22
CA PHE A 95 16.96 9.08 6.20
C PHE A 95 16.91 10.55 6.58
N ALA A 96 18.07 11.13 6.92
CA ALA A 96 18.17 12.53 7.32
C ALA A 96 17.85 13.51 6.18
N ALA A 97 18.13 13.13 4.93
CA ALA A 97 17.95 14.00 3.76
C ALA A 97 16.54 13.94 3.14
N GLU A 98 15.90 12.77 3.16
CA GLU A 98 14.69 12.54 2.35
C GLU A 98 13.58 11.86 3.16
N ILE A 99 13.82 10.67 3.72
CA ILE A 99 12.75 9.84 4.31
C ILE A 99 12.12 10.52 5.54
N GLN A 100 12.91 11.21 6.37
CA GLN A 100 12.35 11.88 7.54
C GLN A 100 11.38 13.02 7.16
N LEU A 101 11.73 13.80 6.12
CA LEU A 101 10.87 14.87 5.61
C LEU A 101 9.65 14.31 4.89
N HIS A 102 9.81 13.18 4.18
CA HIS A 102 8.72 12.46 3.55
C HIS A 102 7.66 12.04 4.57
N PHE A 103 8.04 11.32 5.63
CA PHE A 103 7.10 10.90 6.67
C PHE A 103 6.46 12.09 7.38
N ALA A 104 7.21 13.17 7.62
CA ALA A 104 6.64 14.38 8.22
C ALA A 104 5.58 15.01 7.29
N ALA A 105 5.85 15.10 5.98
CA ALA A 105 4.89 15.62 5.02
C ALA A 105 3.61 14.77 4.98
N GLU A 106 3.72 13.44 5.05
CA GLU A 106 2.56 12.55 5.09
C GLU A 106 1.75 12.69 6.37
N GLU A 107 2.42 12.71 7.53
CA GLU A 107 1.80 12.85 8.83
C GLU A 107 1.14 14.22 9.04
N GLU A 108 1.67 15.28 8.42
CA GLU A 108 1.15 16.64 8.54
C GLU A 108 0.06 16.96 7.50
N THR A 109 0.03 16.26 6.36
CA THR A 109 -0.85 16.61 5.23
C THR A 109 -1.72 15.44 4.75
N ILE A 110 -1.12 14.32 4.37
CA ILE A 110 -1.80 13.17 3.76
C ILE A 110 -2.70 12.48 4.78
N PHE A 111 -2.16 12.06 5.92
CA PHE A 111 -2.90 11.30 6.92
C PHE A 111 -4.06 12.10 7.52
N PRO A 112 -3.91 13.39 7.86
CA PRO A 112 -5.05 14.20 8.29
C PRO A 112 -6.16 14.30 7.23
N ALA A 113 -5.80 14.41 5.94
CA ALA A 113 -6.77 14.43 4.86
C ALA A 113 -7.48 13.07 4.70
N ALA A 114 -6.74 11.96 4.82
CA ALA A 114 -7.30 10.61 4.76
C ALA A 114 -8.24 10.30 5.94
N LEU A 115 -7.89 10.74 7.15
CA LEU A 115 -8.69 10.53 8.37
C LEU A 115 -10.07 11.22 8.35
N ARG A 116 -10.31 12.11 7.39
CA ARG A 116 -11.65 12.67 7.13
C ARG A 116 -12.63 11.60 6.63
N PHE A 117 -12.11 10.47 6.13
CA PHE A 117 -12.87 9.32 5.65
C PHE A 117 -12.71 8.15 6.63
N PRO A 118 -13.78 7.74 7.34
CA PRO A 118 -13.69 6.67 8.35
C PRO A 118 -13.15 5.34 7.81
N GLU A 119 -13.38 5.04 6.53
CA GLU A 119 -12.88 3.84 5.86
C GLU A 119 -11.35 3.78 5.71
N LEU A 120 -10.67 4.93 5.77
CA LEU A 120 -9.21 5.02 5.72
C LEU A 120 -8.55 5.03 7.10
N GLY A 121 -9.32 5.20 8.18
CA GLY A 121 -8.80 5.27 9.55
C GLY A 121 -7.88 4.10 9.90
N PRO A 122 -8.32 2.83 9.76
CA PRO A 122 -7.48 1.68 10.06
C PRO A 122 -6.20 1.60 9.23
N LEU A 123 -6.26 2.04 7.97
CA LEU A 123 -5.10 2.06 7.08
C LEU A 123 -4.07 3.10 7.53
N VAL A 124 -4.53 4.29 7.94
CA VAL A 124 -3.66 5.35 8.46
C VAL A 124 -3.00 4.93 9.77
N ASP A 125 -3.76 4.31 10.69
CA ASP A 125 -3.20 3.82 11.96
C ASP A 125 -2.09 2.76 11.74
N GLU A 126 -2.30 1.89 10.74
CA GLU A 126 -1.30 0.91 10.31
C GLU A 126 -0.05 1.58 9.75
N LEU A 127 -0.20 2.56 8.86
CA LEU A 127 0.92 3.31 8.26
C LEU A 127 1.72 4.10 9.30
N LEU A 128 1.05 4.74 10.27
CA LEU A 128 1.71 5.40 11.41
C LEU A 128 2.53 4.43 12.25
N THR A 129 2.01 3.22 12.47
CA THR A 129 2.73 2.16 13.17
C THR A 129 3.97 1.72 12.38
N GLU A 130 3.84 1.62 11.05
CA GLU A 130 4.97 1.33 10.17
C GLU A 130 6.02 2.45 10.16
N HIS A 131 5.61 3.72 10.16
CA HIS A 131 6.54 4.85 10.30
C HIS A 131 7.35 4.75 11.59
N ALA A 132 6.71 4.42 12.72
CA ALA A 132 7.40 4.24 13.99
C ALA A 132 8.43 3.09 13.92
N LEU A 133 8.04 1.93 13.36
CA LEU A 133 8.95 0.80 13.16
C LEU A 133 10.13 1.16 12.25
N LEU A 134 9.89 1.88 11.15
CA LEU A 134 10.94 2.30 10.23
C LEU A 134 11.90 3.27 10.92
N ARG A 135 11.40 4.20 11.74
CA ARG A 135 12.21 5.08 12.60
C ARG A 135 13.11 4.30 13.57
N ASP A 136 12.65 3.18 14.12
CA ASP A 136 13.48 2.33 14.97
C ASP A 136 14.66 1.72 14.19
N TYR A 137 14.45 1.26 12.94
CA TYR A 137 15.55 0.80 12.09
C TYR A 137 16.56 1.91 11.82
N PHE A 138 16.12 3.14 11.57
CA PHE A 138 17.02 4.27 11.36
C PHE A 138 17.83 4.63 12.61
N ALA A 139 17.24 4.49 13.80
CA ALA A 139 17.97 4.62 15.07
C ALA A 139 19.08 3.57 15.18
N LEU A 140 18.79 2.30 14.86
CA LEU A 140 19.81 1.23 14.85
C LEU A 140 20.96 1.51 13.87
N ALA A 141 20.66 2.05 12.68
CA ALA A 141 21.69 2.45 11.72
C ALA A 141 22.57 3.58 12.27
N THR A 142 21.96 4.56 12.94
CA THR A 142 22.66 5.70 13.55
C THR A 142 23.57 5.25 14.70
N GLU A 143 23.09 4.33 15.53
CA GLU A 143 23.84 3.74 16.64
C GLU A 143 24.89 2.71 16.20
N ARG A 144 24.92 2.39 14.90
CA ARG A 144 25.80 1.38 14.28
C ARG A 144 25.59 -0.03 14.86
N THR A 145 24.35 -0.36 15.23
CA THR A 145 23.95 -1.64 15.83
C THR A 145 23.09 -2.49 14.89
N MET A 146 22.85 -2.02 13.67
CA MET A 146 22.13 -2.77 12.65
C MET A 146 23.02 -3.91 12.14
N ASP A 147 22.45 -5.12 12.09
CA ASP A 147 23.10 -6.30 11.53
C ASP A 147 22.53 -6.60 10.12
N PRO A 148 23.13 -7.53 9.35
CA PRO A 148 22.64 -7.87 8.02
C PRO A 148 21.17 -8.34 7.96
N ALA A 149 20.67 -9.00 9.00
CA ALA A 149 19.28 -9.46 9.03
C ALA A 149 18.34 -8.26 9.19
N LYS A 150 18.64 -7.35 10.13
CA LYS A 150 17.87 -6.11 10.32
C LYS A 150 17.92 -5.19 9.11
N LEU A 151 19.05 -5.14 8.41
CA LEU A 151 19.20 -4.40 7.16
C LEU A 151 18.25 -4.94 6.07
N HIS A 152 18.19 -6.27 5.95
CA HIS A 152 17.25 -6.90 5.03
C HIS A 152 15.79 -6.67 5.45
N ASP A 153 15.46 -6.84 6.73
CA ASP A 153 14.11 -6.64 7.24
C ASP A 153 13.65 -5.18 7.04
N PHE A 154 14.53 -4.21 7.29
CA PHE A 154 14.29 -2.80 6.97
C PHE A 154 13.87 -2.60 5.52
N ALA A 155 14.62 -3.16 4.56
CA ALA A 155 14.30 -3.03 3.13
C ALA A 155 12.94 -3.67 2.77
N GLN A 156 12.60 -4.79 3.41
CA GLN A 156 11.29 -5.43 3.23
C GLN A 156 10.16 -4.58 3.79
N HIS A 157 10.30 -4.09 5.01
CA HIS A 157 9.29 -3.23 5.65
C HIS A 157 9.08 -1.94 4.86
N LEU A 158 10.15 -1.25 4.48
CA LEU A 158 10.06 -0.01 3.70
C LEU A 158 9.39 -0.26 2.34
N SER A 159 9.74 -1.35 1.65
CA SER A 159 9.11 -1.66 0.37
C SER A 159 7.61 -2.00 0.51
N GLN A 160 7.22 -2.72 1.57
CA GLN A 160 5.82 -3.06 1.81
C GLN A 160 4.99 -1.82 2.15
N HIS A 161 5.54 -0.96 3.02
CA HIS A 161 4.97 0.31 3.41
C HIS A 161 4.69 1.21 2.19
N ILE A 162 5.72 1.50 1.37
CA ILE A 162 5.57 2.32 0.15
C ILE A 162 4.52 1.75 -0.80
N ARG A 163 4.47 0.41 -0.97
CA ARG A 163 3.49 -0.23 -1.84
C ARG A 163 2.06 -0.07 -1.32
N LYS A 164 1.89 -0.01 0.01
CA LYS A 164 0.60 0.19 0.65
C LYS A 164 0.12 1.62 0.43
N GLU A 165 0.98 2.60 0.61
CA GLU A 165 0.66 4.01 0.35
C GLU A 165 0.28 4.22 -1.11
N GLU A 166 1.10 3.75 -2.03
CA GLU A 166 0.86 3.88 -3.46
C GLU A 166 -0.47 3.21 -3.88
N ARG A 167 -0.65 1.93 -3.54
CA ARG A 167 -1.74 1.12 -4.11
C ARG A 167 -3.05 1.21 -3.35
N GLN A 168 -3.00 1.59 -2.08
CA GLN A 168 -4.19 1.61 -1.23
C GLN A 168 -4.53 3.04 -0.83
N LEU A 169 -3.62 3.75 -0.15
CA LEU A 169 -3.91 5.06 0.40
C LEU A 169 -4.12 6.10 -0.71
N PHE A 170 -3.12 6.31 -1.56
CA PHE A 170 -3.18 7.35 -2.59
C PHE A 170 -4.26 7.05 -3.62
N GLU A 171 -4.47 5.77 -3.96
CA GLU A 171 -5.58 5.38 -4.82
C GLU A 171 -6.95 5.67 -4.18
N ALA A 172 -7.14 5.36 -2.89
CA ALA A 172 -8.40 5.65 -2.23
C ALA A 172 -8.62 7.16 -2.09
N MET A 173 -7.59 7.91 -1.71
CA MET A 173 -7.65 9.37 -1.63
C MET A 173 -8.03 10.00 -2.97
N GLN A 174 -7.45 9.55 -4.08
CA GLN A 174 -7.81 10.03 -5.42
C GLN A 174 -9.26 9.72 -5.83
N ARG A 175 -9.87 8.69 -5.27
CA ARG A 175 -11.29 8.37 -5.51
C ARG A 175 -12.23 9.19 -4.63
N LEU A 176 -11.79 9.54 -3.42
CA LEU A 176 -12.63 10.16 -2.38
C LEU A 176 -12.54 11.69 -2.36
N LEU A 177 -11.37 12.25 -2.68
CA LEU A 177 -11.13 13.69 -2.67
C LEU A 177 -11.52 14.31 -4.01
N SER A 178 -12.05 15.53 -3.93
CA SER A 178 -12.25 16.38 -5.11
C SER A 178 -10.92 16.93 -5.65
N THR A 179 -10.92 17.39 -6.90
CA THR A 179 -9.75 18.03 -7.52
C THR A 179 -9.23 19.20 -6.69
N ASP A 180 -10.11 20.08 -6.18
CA ASP A 180 -9.72 21.25 -5.40
C ASP A 180 -9.03 20.85 -4.08
N GLU A 181 -9.47 19.75 -3.45
CA GLU A 181 -8.83 19.23 -2.24
C GLU A 181 -7.47 18.61 -2.53
N LEU A 182 -7.34 17.86 -3.63
CA LEU A 182 -6.05 17.32 -4.07
C LEU A 182 -5.06 18.44 -4.42
N GLU A 183 -5.51 19.53 -5.04
CA GLU A 183 -4.68 20.69 -5.32
C GLU A 183 -4.25 21.41 -4.03
N ALA A 184 -5.13 21.55 -3.05
CA ALA A 184 -4.78 22.09 -1.74
C ALA A 184 -3.74 21.22 -1.01
N ILE A 185 -3.87 19.90 -1.09
CA ILE A 185 -2.88 18.95 -0.57
C ILE A 185 -1.55 19.10 -1.31
N GLY A 186 -1.56 19.19 -2.65
CA GLY A 186 -0.36 19.38 -3.46
C GLY A 186 0.42 20.64 -3.06
N ALA A 187 -0.27 21.76 -2.85
CA ALA A 187 0.35 22.99 -2.39
C ALA A 187 0.92 22.87 -0.95
N ALA A 188 0.23 22.13 -0.07
CA ALA A 188 0.74 21.86 1.27
C ALA A 188 1.97 20.95 1.26
N LEU A 189 1.98 19.94 0.40
CA LEU A 189 3.11 19.02 0.19
C LEU A 189 4.33 19.74 -0.37
N GLU A 190 4.16 20.61 -1.36
CA GLU A 190 5.25 21.40 -1.91
C GLU A 190 5.98 22.15 -0.80
N LYS A 191 5.22 22.82 0.08
CA LYS A 191 5.76 23.52 1.25
C LYS A 191 6.37 22.59 2.29
N ALA A 192 5.75 21.44 2.58
CA ALA A 192 6.27 20.50 3.57
C ALA A 192 7.57 19.84 3.11
N LEU A 193 7.75 19.70 1.79
CA LEU A 193 8.92 19.13 1.15
C LEU A 193 9.97 20.20 0.77
N GLU A 194 9.72 21.50 1.04
CA GLU A 194 10.71 22.59 0.87
C GLU A 194 11.90 22.36 1.81
N GLY A 195 12.90 21.63 1.34
CA GLY A 195 14.07 21.23 2.12
C GLY A 195 14.48 19.79 1.90
N SER A 196 13.60 18.96 1.33
CA SER A 196 14.01 17.67 0.77
C SER A 196 14.87 17.99 -0.44
N THR A 197 16.19 17.81 -0.32
CA THR A 197 16.99 17.67 -1.53
C THR A 197 16.47 16.43 -2.24
N ASP A 198 16.19 16.52 -3.55
CA ASP A 198 16.21 15.35 -4.43
C ASP A 198 17.65 14.82 -4.39
N ALA A 199 17.99 14.16 -3.28
CA ALA A 199 19.20 13.42 -3.14
C ALA A 199 18.96 12.20 -4.03
N CYS A 200 19.17 12.40 -5.32
CA CYS A 200 19.78 11.39 -6.16
C CYS A 200 21.13 11.06 -5.51
N ALA A 201 21.07 10.38 -4.35
CA ALA A 201 22.18 9.96 -3.55
C ALA A 201 22.86 8.92 -4.41
N LEU A 202 23.86 9.39 -5.17
CA LEU A 202 24.71 8.50 -5.92
C LEU A 202 25.21 7.46 -4.92
N PRO A 203 24.99 6.16 -5.19
CA PRO A 203 25.45 5.09 -4.31
C PRO A 203 26.89 5.37 -3.91
N ASN A 204 27.19 5.30 -2.61
CA ASN A 204 28.57 5.35 -2.17
C ASN A 204 29.36 4.25 -2.89
N GLU A 205 30.64 4.45 -3.15
CA GLU A 205 31.45 3.49 -3.92
C GLU A 205 31.42 2.09 -3.29
N ALA A 206 31.34 2.03 -1.95
CA ALA A 206 31.23 0.80 -1.17
C ALA A 206 29.85 0.12 -1.21
N THR A 207 28.78 0.86 -1.51
CA THR A 207 27.39 0.36 -1.57
C THR A 207 26.82 0.34 -2.99
N ARG A 208 27.65 0.71 -3.98
CA ARG A 208 27.38 0.54 -5.39
C ARG A 208 27.52 -0.94 -5.73
N LEU A 209 26.46 -1.52 -6.31
CA LEU A 209 26.52 -2.88 -6.83
C LEU A 209 27.55 -2.94 -7.97
N ARG A 210 28.64 -3.68 -7.76
CA ARG A 210 29.62 -3.93 -8.83
C ARG A 210 29.02 -4.85 -9.87
N SER A 211 29.23 -4.52 -11.15
CA SER A 211 28.79 -5.37 -12.26
C SER A 211 29.59 -6.67 -12.26
N LYS A 212 28.98 -7.77 -12.68
CA LYS A 212 29.55 -9.14 -12.75
C LYS A 212 30.81 -9.30 -13.63
N LYS A 213 31.39 -8.20 -14.12
CA LYS A 213 32.54 -8.15 -15.03
C LYS A 213 33.86 -7.75 -14.36
N GLU A 214 33.85 -7.46 -13.04
CA GLU A 214 35.01 -6.99 -12.28
C GLU A 214 35.41 -7.92 -11.12
N ILE A 215 35.27 -9.24 -11.31
CA ILE A 215 35.89 -10.27 -10.47
C ILE A 215 36.76 -11.16 -11.36
#